data_AF-A0A5C7SYP7-F1
#
_entry.id   AF-A0A5C7SYP7-F1
#
_cell.length_a   1.000
_cell.length_b   1.000
_cell.length_c   1.000
_cell.angle_alpha   90.00
_cell.angle_beta   90.00
_cell.angle_gamma   90.00
#
_symmetry.space_group_name_H-M   'P 1'
#
loop_
_entity.id
_entity.type
_entity.pdbx_description
1 polymer ?
#
loop_
_entity_poly.entity_id
_entity_poly.type
_entity_poly.pdbx_seq_one_letter_code
_entity_poly.pdbx_strand_id
1 'polypeptide(L)'
;MQAAACKPWPDDPQLAVVALAYQDSEALVPDAGRNLQLLVGRVAMPEGRLRERYDSPLGEDVLLEIGPDSLWLDTARYHLAPGVRAFGLLLNSVARGPSCPEGGFNDLLTLLVPEGARLRPVFASHLRLWTTVQGTACVQESDFAMEQARLTLSVGPLRAAGYADLQLTASVQSGPQEPLLRRVTQRLRYDGQRYPVEEVSTFWWRDNQPAPGDTPVR
;
A
#
# COMPACT_ATOMS: atom_id res chain seq x y z
N MET A 1 -5.75 8.19 -20.51
CA MET A 1 -5.15 7.16 -19.63
C MET A 1 -3.86 7.75 -19.08
N GLN A 2 -3.71 7.80 -17.76
CA GLN A 2 -2.60 8.46 -17.07
C GLN A 2 -1.50 7.49 -16.65
N ALA A 3 -1.89 6.31 -16.16
CA ALA A 3 -0.96 5.27 -15.75
C ALA A 3 -1.59 3.90 -16.03
N ALA A 4 -0.77 2.90 -16.30
CA ALA A 4 -1.23 1.54 -16.53
C ALA A 4 -0.18 0.51 -16.12
N ALA A 5 -0.65 -0.63 -15.61
CA ALA A 5 0.18 -1.80 -15.35
C ALA A 5 -0.54 -3.05 -15.81
N CYS A 6 0.21 -4.01 -16.33
CA CYS A 6 -0.27 -5.34 -16.70
C CYS A 6 0.77 -6.38 -16.32
N LYS A 7 0.34 -7.50 -15.73
CA LYS A 7 1.24 -8.59 -15.35
C LYS A 7 0.54 -9.94 -15.51
N PRO A 8 1.20 -10.96 -16.07
CA PRO A 8 0.66 -12.32 -16.10
C PRO A 8 0.30 -12.84 -14.71
N TRP A 9 -0.78 -13.60 -14.61
CA TRP A 9 -1.16 -14.27 -13.38
C TRP A 9 -0.27 -15.50 -13.16
N PRO A 10 0.42 -15.63 -12.01
CA PRO A 10 1.40 -16.69 -11.84
C PRO A 10 0.84 -18.12 -11.85
N ASP A 11 -0.42 -18.31 -11.47
CA ASP A 11 -1.01 -19.65 -11.31
C ASP A 11 -1.83 -20.12 -12.52
N ASP A 12 -2.07 -19.23 -13.47
CA ASP A 12 -2.83 -19.53 -14.69
C ASP A 12 -2.33 -18.63 -15.84
N PRO A 13 -1.65 -19.19 -16.85
CA PRO A 13 -1.13 -18.42 -17.99
C PRO A 13 -2.24 -17.83 -18.87
N GLN A 14 -3.49 -18.27 -18.73
CA GLN A 14 -4.65 -17.69 -19.42
C GLN A 14 -5.21 -16.46 -18.70
N LEU A 15 -4.62 -16.07 -17.57
CA LEU A 15 -5.05 -14.90 -16.80
C LEU A 15 -3.92 -13.85 -16.71
N ALA A 16 -4.31 -12.60 -16.65
CA ALA A 16 -3.45 -11.48 -16.28
C ALA A 16 -4.17 -10.59 -15.27
N VAL A 17 -3.40 -9.81 -14.51
CA VAL A 17 -3.89 -8.69 -13.70
C VAL A 17 -3.56 -7.39 -14.40
N VAL A 18 -4.48 -6.44 -14.33
CA VAL A 18 -4.35 -5.10 -14.94
C VAL A 18 -4.75 -4.03 -13.94
N ALA A 19 -4.09 -2.87 -14.02
CA ALA A 19 -4.48 -1.66 -13.32
C ALA A 19 -4.41 -0.47 -14.27
N LEU A 20 -5.40 0.41 -14.23
CA LEU A 20 -5.53 1.58 -15.10
C LEU A 20 -5.96 2.79 -14.27
N ALA A 21 -5.22 3.89 -14.38
CA ALA A 21 -5.66 5.21 -13.96
C ALA A 21 -6.05 6.01 -15.20
N TYR A 22 -7.29 6.51 -15.27
CA TYR A 22 -7.79 7.24 -16.44
C TYR A 22 -8.69 8.39 -16.02
N GLN A 23 -8.76 9.44 -16.84
CA GLN A 23 -9.71 10.53 -16.62
C GLN A 23 -11.10 10.07 -17.03
N ASP A 24 -12.08 10.37 -16.19
CA ASP A 24 -13.48 10.28 -16.58
C ASP A 24 -13.87 11.54 -17.34
N SER A 25 -14.30 11.38 -18.60
CA SER A 25 -14.66 12.48 -19.48
C SER A 25 -15.90 13.25 -19.02
N GLU A 26 -16.70 12.71 -18.09
CA GLU A 26 -17.92 13.36 -17.58
C GLU A 26 -17.69 14.17 -16.28
N ALA A 27 -16.51 14.10 -15.67
CA ALA A 27 -16.20 14.72 -14.38
C ALA A 27 -15.30 15.98 -14.49
N LEU A 28 -15.69 16.93 -15.34
CA LEU A 28 -15.04 18.24 -15.42
C LEU A 28 -15.55 19.14 -14.28
N VAL A 29 -14.85 19.13 -13.14
CA VAL A 29 -15.01 20.16 -12.10
C VAL A 29 -13.89 21.18 -12.28
N PRO A 30 -14.18 22.45 -12.61
CA PRO A 30 -13.17 23.50 -12.62
C PRO A 30 -12.57 23.66 -11.20
N ASP A 31 -11.26 23.80 -11.10
CA ASP A 31 -10.46 24.07 -9.88
C ASP A 31 -10.27 22.93 -8.86
N ALA A 32 -10.75 21.71 -9.11
CA ALA A 32 -10.25 20.52 -8.42
C ALA A 32 -9.13 19.89 -9.28
N GLY A 33 -8.14 19.20 -8.69
CA GLY A 33 -7.12 18.45 -9.42
C GLY A 33 -7.70 17.46 -10.44
N ARG A 34 -6.86 16.71 -11.17
CA ARG A 34 -7.38 15.77 -12.17
C ARG A 34 -8.23 14.70 -11.46
N ASN A 35 -9.51 14.62 -11.81
CA ASN A 35 -10.39 13.56 -11.33
C ASN A 35 -10.10 12.28 -12.12
N LEU A 36 -9.28 11.40 -11.56
CA LEU A 36 -8.98 10.10 -12.15
C LEU A 36 -9.91 9.03 -11.58
N GLN A 37 -10.07 7.97 -12.35
CA GLN A 37 -10.68 6.71 -11.95
C GLN A 37 -9.61 5.64 -11.98
N LEU A 38 -9.66 4.75 -11.00
CA LEU A 38 -8.82 3.56 -10.90
C LEU A 38 -9.68 2.34 -11.22
N LEU A 39 -9.24 1.56 -12.20
CA LEU A 39 -9.76 0.22 -12.50
C LEU A 39 -8.65 -0.79 -12.26
N VAL A 40 -8.92 -1.79 -11.41
CA VAL A 40 -8.08 -2.99 -11.27
C VAL A 40 -8.89 -4.19 -11.68
N GLY A 41 -8.29 -5.12 -12.41
CA GLY A 41 -9.00 -6.28 -12.91
C GLY A 41 -8.14 -7.52 -13.05
N ARG A 42 -8.77 -8.69 -13.02
CA ARG A 42 -8.21 -9.87 -13.67
C ARG A 42 -8.90 -10.09 -15.00
N VAL A 43 -8.11 -10.39 -16.02
CA VAL A 43 -8.58 -10.52 -17.40
C VAL A 43 -8.19 -11.88 -17.95
N ALA A 44 -9.08 -12.46 -18.76
CA ALA A 44 -8.78 -13.65 -19.55
C ALA A 44 -8.01 -13.26 -20.81
N MET A 45 -6.96 -14.02 -21.10
CA MET A 45 -6.09 -13.84 -22.26
C MET A 45 -6.37 -14.95 -23.30
N PRO A 46 -6.27 -14.65 -24.61
CA PRO A 46 -5.92 -13.35 -25.20
C PRO A 46 -7.11 -12.40 -25.38
N GLU A 47 -8.33 -12.86 -25.06
CA GLU A 47 -9.60 -12.17 -25.35
C GLU A 47 -9.78 -10.82 -24.67
N GLY A 48 -9.02 -10.54 -23.60
CA GLY A 48 -9.14 -9.32 -22.80
C GLY A 48 -10.41 -9.26 -21.95
N ARG A 49 -11.14 -10.37 -21.80
CA ARG A 49 -12.41 -10.39 -21.08
C ARG A 49 -12.17 -10.24 -19.58
N LEU A 50 -12.75 -9.18 -19.00
CA LEU A 50 -12.71 -8.92 -17.57
C LEU A 50 -13.47 -10.01 -16.78
N ARG A 51 -12.81 -10.61 -15.79
CA ARG A 51 -13.36 -11.66 -14.92
C ARG A 51 -13.84 -11.06 -13.60
N GLU A 52 -12.95 -10.34 -12.93
CA GLU A 52 -13.21 -9.62 -11.70
C GLU A 52 -12.68 -8.21 -11.80
N ARG A 53 -13.35 -7.27 -11.12
CA ARG A 53 -13.04 -5.84 -11.17
C ARG A 53 -13.10 -5.19 -9.78
N TYR A 54 -12.23 -4.23 -9.56
CA TYR A 54 -12.30 -3.23 -8.49
C TYR A 54 -12.24 -1.85 -9.13
N ASP A 55 -13.17 -0.98 -8.74
CA ASP A 55 -13.23 0.41 -9.16
C ASP A 55 -13.09 1.31 -7.96
N SER A 56 -12.34 2.39 -8.11
CA SER A 56 -12.22 3.42 -7.09
C SER A 56 -12.05 4.78 -7.75
N PRO A 57 -12.64 5.86 -7.19
CA PRO A 57 -12.18 7.19 -7.52
C PRO A 57 -10.71 7.33 -7.13
N LEU A 58 -9.99 8.14 -7.90
CA LEU A 58 -8.60 8.49 -7.68
C LEU A 58 -8.45 10.00 -7.87
N GLY A 59 -8.83 10.75 -6.83
CA GLY A 59 -8.69 12.20 -6.81
C GLY A 59 -7.24 12.60 -6.57
N GLU A 60 -6.76 13.58 -7.32
CA GLU A 60 -5.44 14.18 -7.07
C GLU A 60 -5.53 15.39 -6.14
N ASP A 61 -4.55 15.51 -5.26
CA ASP A 61 -4.38 16.62 -4.34
C ASP A 61 -2.88 16.88 -4.05
N VAL A 62 -2.58 17.65 -3.01
CA VAL A 62 -1.20 17.99 -2.63
C VAL A 62 -0.37 16.79 -2.17
N LEU A 63 -1.00 15.68 -1.76
CA LEU A 63 -0.36 14.44 -1.31
C LEU A 63 -0.36 13.35 -2.39
N LEU A 64 -1.26 13.44 -3.37
CA LEU A 64 -1.43 12.44 -4.41
C LEU A 64 -1.46 13.05 -5.82
N GLU A 65 -0.41 12.78 -6.58
CA GLU A 65 -0.31 13.00 -8.03
C GLU A 65 0.09 11.68 -8.71
N ILE A 66 -0.53 11.40 -9.86
CA ILE A 66 -0.34 10.20 -10.68
C ILE A 66 0.53 10.52 -11.90
N GLY A 67 1.71 9.91 -11.94
CA GLY A 67 2.59 9.89 -13.11
C GLY A 67 2.40 8.62 -13.96
N PRO A 68 3.07 8.54 -15.13
CA PRO A 68 2.97 7.39 -16.03
C PRO A 68 3.28 6.03 -15.37
N ASP A 69 4.24 6.02 -14.44
CA ASP A 69 4.75 4.82 -13.76
C ASP A 69 4.22 4.68 -12.32
N SER A 70 3.11 5.36 -11.99
CA SER A 70 2.55 5.36 -10.63
C SER A 70 1.86 4.05 -10.23
N LEU A 71 1.55 3.15 -11.17
CA LEU A 71 0.86 1.90 -10.88
C LEU A 71 1.78 0.70 -11.09
N TRP A 72 1.81 -0.20 -10.10
CA TRP A 72 2.56 -1.44 -10.13
C TRP A 72 1.70 -2.60 -9.64
N LEU A 73 1.96 -3.79 -10.17
CA LEU A 73 1.25 -5.02 -9.81
C LEU A 73 2.20 -6.01 -9.14
N ASP A 74 1.96 -6.24 -7.85
CA ASP A 74 2.67 -7.23 -7.06
C ASP A 74 1.93 -8.57 -7.09
N THR A 75 2.53 -9.55 -7.75
CA THR A 75 2.01 -10.92 -7.87
C THR A 75 2.81 -11.92 -7.04
N ALA A 76 3.43 -11.47 -5.94
CA ALA A 76 4.05 -12.35 -4.96
C ALA A 76 3.07 -13.42 -4.43
N ARG A 77 3.59 -14.40 -3.69
CA ARG A 77 2.86 -15.60 -3.27
C ARG A 77 1.90 -15.33 -2.10
N TYR A 78 0.97 -14.40 -2.24
CA TYR A 78 -0.06 -14.07 -1.24
C TYR A 78 -1.18 -15.12 -1.19
N HIS A 79 -0.85 -16.37 -0.87
CA HIS A 79 -1.84 -17.42 -0.62
C HIS A 79 -2.44 -17.24 0.78
N LEU A 80 -3.57 -16.52 0.85
CA LEU A 80 -4.19 -16.16 2.12
C LEU A 80 -5.02 -17.31 2.68
N ALA A 81 -5.77 -18.02 1.83
CA ALA A 81 -6.56 -19.19 2.22
C ALA A 81 -6.44 -20.29 1.16
N PRO A 82 -6.85 -21.54 1.45
CA PRO A 82 -6.94 -22.58 0.41
C PRO A 82 -7.78 -22.09 -0.78
N GLY A 83 -7.17 -22.06 -1.98
CA GLY A 83 -7.82 -21.55 -3.20
C GLY A 83 -7.94 -20.03 -3.30
N VAL A 84 -7.46 -19.27 -2.31
CA VAL A 84 -7.51 -17.79 -2.31
C VAL A 84 -6.09 -17.23 -2.38
N ARG A 85 -5.73 -16.73 -3.56
CA ARG A 85 -4.52 -15.95 -3.78
C ARG A 85 -4.87 -14.49 -4.03
N ALA A 86 -4.26 -13.60 -3.25
CA ALA A 86 -4.32 -12.17 -3.48
C ALA A 86 -3.22 -11.69 -4.44
N PHE A 87 -3.35 -10.46 -4.89
CA PHE A 87 -2.26 -9.69 -5.49
C PHE A 87 -2.32 -8.24 -5.00
N GLY A 88 -1.18 -7.56 -5.05
CA GLY A 88 -1.04 -6.17 -4.68
C GLY A 88 -1.24 -5.25 -5.87
N LEU A 89 -2.04 -4.21 -5.70
CA LEU A 89 -1.86 -2.94 -6.40
C LEU A 89 -0.93 -2.08 -5.55
N LEU A 90 0.19 -1.63 -6.12
CA LEU A 90 1.06 -0.65 -5.49
C LEU A 90 0.90 0.68 -6.24
N LEU A 91 0.46 1.71 -5.52
CA LEU A 91 0.31 3.06 -6.02
C LEU A 91 1.43 3.95 -5.47
N ASN A 92 2.29 4.43 -6.36
CA ASN A 92 3.32 5.42 -6.05
C ASN A 92 2.88 6.81 -6.51
N SER A 93 2.87 7.78 -5.60
CA SER A 93 2.63 9.17 -5.96
C SER A 93 3.93 9.87 -6.39
N VAL A 94 3.80 10.74 -7.39
CA VAL A 94 4.84 11.67 -7.85
C VAL A 94 4.66 13.09 -7.31
N ALA A 95 3.68 13.31 -6.42
CA ALA A 95 3.42 14.62 -5.84
C ALA A 95 4.66 15.14 -5.12
N ARG A 96 4.89 16.45 -5.23
CA ARG A 96 5.98 17.11 -4.50
C ARG A 96 5.75 17.15 -2.99
N GLY A 97 4.51 17.02 -2.55
CA GLY A 97 4.11 17.16 -1.17
C GLY A 97 4.03 18.62 -0.71
N PRO A 98 3.63 18.84 0.56
CA PRO A 98 3.57 20.17 1.16
C PRO A 98 4.97 20.75 1.39
N SER A 99 5.07 22.08 1.56
CA SER A 99 6.36 22.76 1.76
C SER A 99 7.01 22.50 3.12
N CYS A 100 6.21 22.27 4.17
CA CYS A 100 6.69 21.96 5.52
C CYS A 100 5.96 20.74 6.11
N PRO A 101 6.25 19.52 5.64
CA PRO A 101 5.67 18.32 6.21
C PRO A 101 6.31 17.99 7.57
N GLU A 102 5.50 17.51 8.51
CA GLU A 102 5.98 16.82 9.73
C GLU A 102 6.07 15.29 9.56
N GLY A 103 5.83 14.85 8.33
CA GLY A 103 5.91 13.45 7.92
C GLY A 103 5.39 13.28 6.51
N GLY A 104 5.55 12.08 5.97
CA GLY A 104 5.06 11.77 4.65
C GLY A 104 4.96 10.27 4.43
N PHE A 105 4.24 9.91 3.39
CA PHE A 105 3.99 8.54 3.02
C PHE A 105 3.96 8.39 1.51
N ASN A 106 4.26 7.20 1.01
CA ASN A 106 4.16 6.84 -0.39
C ASN A 106 4.02 5.31 -0.51
N ASP A 107 3.84 4.81 -1.72
CA ASP A 107 3.74 3.39 -2.03
C ASP A 107 2.57 2.71 -1.31
N LEU A 108 1.35 3.16 -1.60
CA LEU A 108 0.14 2.53 -1.08
C LEU A 108 0.00 1.13 -1.67
N LEU A 109 0.19 0.10 -0.85
CA LEU A 109 -0.07 -1.29 -1.22
C LEU A 109 -1.48 -1.66 -0.81
N THR A 110 -2.31 -2.03 -1.78
CA THR A 110 -3.63 -2.62 -1.58
C THR A 110 -3.64 -4.07 -2.01
N LEU A 111 -3.87 -5.02 -1.11
CA LEU A 111 -4.10 -6.42 -1.48
C LEU A 111 -5.55 -6.65 -1.89
N LEU A 112 -5.75 -7.27 -3.04
CA LEU A 112 -7.05 -7.58 -3.62
C LEU A 112 -7.24 -9.09 -3.73
N VAL A 113 -8.40 -9.60 -3.32
CA VAL A 113 -8.80 -11.01 -3.48
C VAL A 113 -9.99 -11.13 -4.45
N PRO A 114 -10.03 -12.17 -5.29
CA PRO A 114 -11.24 -12.49 -6.05
C PRO A 114 -12.40 -12.89 -5.14
N GLU A 115 -13.57 -12.31 -5.37
CA GLU A 115 -14.83 -12.64 -4.69
C GLU A 115 -15.99 -12.56 -5.69
N GLY A 116 -16.36 -13.72 -6.25
CA GLY A 116 -17.34 -13.78 -7.34
C GLY A 116 -16.85 -13.00 -8.56
N ALA A 117 -17.61 -11.98 -8.97
CA ALA A 117 -17.26 -11.09 -10.08
C ALA A 117 -16.50 -9.81 -9.64
N ARG A 118 -16.13 -9.70 -8.36
CA ARG A 118 -15.49 -8.51 -7.78
C ARG A 118 -14.09 -8.83 -7.28
N LEU A 119 -13.24 -7.80 -7.26
CA LEU A 119 -12.01 -7.81 -6.50
C LEU A 119 -12.26 -7.04 -5.21
N ARG A 120 -12.10 -7.72 -4.07
CA ARG A 120 -12.29 -7.11 -2.75
C ARG A 120 -10.94 -6.71 -2.14
N PRO A 121 -10.74 -5.45 -1.74
CA PRO A 121 -9.59 -5.05 -0.94
C PRO A 121 -9.64 -5.71 0.43
N VAL A 122 -8.51 -6.27 0.87
CA VAL A 122 -8.38 -6.92 2.19
C VAL A 122 -7.26 -6.34 3.04
N PHE A 123 -6.36 -5.55 2.47
CA PHE A 123 -5.28 -4.85 3.18
C PHE A 123 -4.97 -3.58 2.40
N ALA A 124 -4.69 -2.48 3.10
CA ALA A 124 -4.21 -1.23 2.51
C ALA A 124 -3.26 -0.53 3.50
N SER A 125 -2.01 -0.29 3.09
CA SER A 125 -1.05 0.53 3.84
C SER A 125 0.04 1.07 2.92
N HIS A 126 0.51 2.27 3.21
CA HIS A 126 1.74 2.79 2.65
C HIS A 126 2.94 1.93 3.06
N LEU A 127 3.87 1.73 2.14
CA LEU A 127 5.09 0.96 2.38
C LEU A 127 6.32 1.83 2.62
N ARG A 128 6.24 3.12 2.27
CA ARG A 128 7.27 4.11 2.61
C ARG A 128 6.63 5.18 3.46
N LEU A 129 7.15 5.38 4.67
CA LEU A 129 6.70 6.42 5.58
C LEU A 129 7.90 7.13 6.19
N TRP A 130 7.71 8.36 6.62
CA TRP A 130 8.66 9.06 7.47
C TRP A 130 7.94 10.07 8.37
N THR A 131 8.59 10.48 9.46
CA THR A 131 8.07 11.45 10.41
C THR A 131 9.20 12.27 11.00
N THR A 132 8.93 13.52 11.36
CA THR A 132 9.82 14.35 12.19
C THR A 132 9.80 13.82 13.62
N VAL A 133 10.98 13.71 14.23
CA VAL A 133 11.17 13.32 15.63
C VAL A 133 11.60 14.52 16.48
N GLN A 134 12.30 15.48 15.89
CA GLN A 134 12.74 16.71 16.56
C GLN A 134 12.87 17.86 15.55
N GLY A 135 12.61 19.07 16.03
CA GLY A 135 12.63 20.29 15.25
C GLY A 135 11.47 20.37 14.25
N THR A 136 11.57 21.26 13.27
CA THR A 136 10.62 21.36 12.16
C THR A 136 11.34 21.47 10.81
N ALA A 137 10.72 20.94 9.75
CA ALA A 137 11.27 21.02 8.41
C ALA A 137 11.20 22.44 7.79
N CYS A 138 10.37 23.33 8.36
CA CYS A 138 10.12 24.68 7.83
C CYS A 138 11.32 25.63 7.93
N VAL A 139 11.98 25.58 9.08
CA VAL A 139 13.11 26.44 9.40
C VAL A 139 14.26 25.47 9.62
N GLN A 140 15.35 25.60 8.87
CA GLN A 140 16.49 24.67 8.91
C GLN A 140 17.15 24.66 10.30
N GLU A 141 16.51 24.04 11.26
CA GLU A 141 16.94 23.92 12.65
C GLU A 141 18.11 22.93 12.72
N SER A 142 19.13 23.30 13.49
CA SER A 142 20.36 22.50 13.60
C SER A 142 20.15 21.14 14.26
N ASP A 143 19.05 20.97 14.99
CA ASP A 143 18.67 19.75 15.70
C ASP A 143 17.50 19.01 15.04
N PHE A 144 17.15 19.36 13.80
CA PHE A 144 16.15 18.63 13.03
C PHE A 144 16.52 17.15 12.92
N ALA A 145 15.60 16.28 13.34
CA ALA A 145 15.75 14.84 13.25
C ALA A 145 14.48 14.20 12.71
N MET A 146 14.65 13.19 11.84
CA MET A 146 13.55 12.41 11.30
C MET A 146 13.79 10.91 11.45
N GLU A 147 12.73 10.13 11.29
CA GLU A 147 12.82 8.71 11.05
C GLU A 147 12.01 8.32 9.82
N GLN A 148 12.54 7.40 9.03
CA GLN A 148 11.84 6.79 7.91
C GLN A 148 11.68 5.29 8.12
N ALA A 149 10.55 4.75 7.70
CA ALA A 149 10.23 3.34 7.73
C ALA A 149 9.97 2.81 6.31
N ARG A 150 10.65 1.71 5.98
CA ARG A 150 10.29 0.87 4.83
C ARG A 150 9.59 -0.38 5.33
N LEU A 151 8.34 -0.55 4.95
CA LEU A 151 7.51 -1.66 5.35
C LEU A 151 7.58 -2.78 4.31
N THR A 152 7.61 -4.01 4.78
CA THR A 152 7.46 -5.21 3.95
C THR A 152 6.31 -6.06 4.48
N LEU A 153 5.60 -6.71 3.58
CA LEU A 153 4.46 -7.58 3.90
C LEU A 153 4.82 -9.03 3.58
N SER A 154 4.57 -9.93 4.53
CA SER A 154 4.70 -11.37 4.31
C SER A 154 3.49 -12.14 4.85
N VAL A 155 3.26 -13.32 4.29
CA VAL A 155 2.24 -14.24 4.78
C VAL A 155 2.83 -15.06 5.92
N GLY A 156 2.19 -15.00 7.08
CA GLY A 156 2.57 -15.75 8.27
C GLY A 156 2.08 -17.20 8.25
N PRO A 157 2.60 -18.05 9.17
CA PRO A 157 2.23 -19.46 9.25
C PRO A 157 0.90 -19.72 9.99
N LEU A 158 0.43 -18.75 10.78
CA LEU A 158 -0.79 -18.85 11.57
C LEU A 158 -2.01 -18.45 10.75
N ARG A 159 -3.21 -18.86 11.18
CA ARG A 159 -4.48 -18.52 10.52
C ARG A 159 -5.50 -17.99 11.52
N ALA A 160 -6.32 -17.06 11.06
CA ALA A 160 -7.50 -16.53 11.75
C ALA A 160 -8.64 -16.39 10.74
N ALA A 161 -9.86 -16.78 11.14
CA ALA A 161 -11.06 -16.70 10.28
C ALA A 161 -10.86 -17.28 8.85
N GLY A 162 -10.10 -18.39 8.74
CA GLY A 162 -9.82 -19.08 7.47
C GLY A 162 -8.66 -18.51 6.64
N TYR A 163 -8.19 -17.31 6.95
CA TYR A 163 -7.10 -16.63 6.26
C TYR A 163 -5.80 -16.72 7.08
N ALA A 164 -4.65 -16.72 6.41
CA ALA A 164 -3.35 -16.66 7.04
C ALA A 164 -3.13 -15.27 7.66
N ASP A 165 -2.51 -15.20 8.83
CA ASP A 165 -2.08 -13.93 9.39
C ASP A 165 -1.06 -13.27 8.44
N LEU A 166 -1.05 -11.94 8.37
CA LEU A 166 0.02 -11.20 7.70
C LEU A 166 1.04 -10.70 8.73
N GLN A 167 2.28 -10.54 8.29
CA GLN A 167 3.33 -9.89 9.06
C GLN A 167 3.76 -8.63 8.31
N LEU A 168 3.53 -7.48 8.93
CA LEU A 168 3.96 -6.18 8.43
C LEU A 168 5.22 -5.78 9.20
N THR A 169 6.34 -5.66 8.50
CA THR A 169 7.65 -5.41 9.11
C THR A 169 8.19 -4.05 8.67
N ALA A 170 8.35 -3.13 9.61
CA ALA A 170 8.99 -1.84 9.40
C ALA A 170 10.49 -1.95 9.66
N SER A 171 11.29 -1.48 8.70
CA SER A 171 12.73 -1.27 8.84
C SER A 171 12.97 0.24 8.97
N VAL A 172 13.38 0.69 10.17
CA VAL A 172 13.43 2.12 10.52
C VAL A 172 14.86 2.65 10.49
N GLN A 173 15.06 3.83 9.91
CA GLN A 173 16.34 4.53 9.76
C GLN A 173 16.19 6.02 10.12
N SER A 174 17.26 6.71 10.51
CA SER A 174 17.28 8.17 10.78
C SER A 174 17.31 9.04 9.52
N GLY A 175 17.50 8.43 8.34
CA GLY A 175 17.56 9.15 7.08
C GLY A 175 17.89 8.22 5.90
N PRO A 176 17.79 8.71 4.65
CA PRO A 176 18.19 7.97 3.46
C PRO A 176 19.63 7.47 3.58
N GLN A 177 19.84 6.18 3.30
CA GLN A 177 21.15 5.53 3.32
C GLN A 177 21.83 5.45 4.71
N GLU A 178 21.12 5.82 5.78
CA GLU A 178 21.59 5.64 7.15
C GLU A 178 21.47 4.18 7.62
N PRO A 179 22.26 3.75 8.62
CA PRO A 179 22.12 2.44 9.24
C PRO A 179 20.70 2.18 9.78
N LEU A 180 20.33 0.90 9.82
CA LEU A 180 19.08 0.47 10.45
C LEU A 180 19.11 0.79 11.95
N LEU A 181 18.16 1.59 12.41
CA LEU A 181 17.98 1.88 13.84
C LEU A 181 17.27 0.73 14.55
N ARG A 182 16.16 0.26 13.96
CA ARG A 182 15.35 -0.84 14.51
C ARG A 182 14.52 -1.52 13.44
N ARG A 183 14.04 -2.72 13.79
CA ARG A 183 13.01 -3.43 13.03
C ARG A 183 11.84 -3.72 13.95
N VAL A 184 10.63 -3.49 13.45
CA VAL A 184 9.39 -3.62 14.20
C VAL A 184 8.46 -4.46 13.36
N THR A 185 7.80 -5.46 13.96
CA THR A 185 6.88 -6.32 13.23
C THR A 185 5.52 -6.29 13.91
N GLN A 186 4.48 -5.97 13.14
CA GLN A 186 3.09 -6.10 13.55
C GLN A 186 2.48 -7.32 12.86
N ARG A 187 1.84 -8.18 13.65
CA ARG A 187 1.04 -9.29 13.12
C ARG A 187 -0.38 -8.81 12.91
N LEU A 188 -0.90 -8.99 11.71
CA LEU A 188 -2.26 -8.63 11.34
C LEU A 188 -3.09 -9.91 11.22
N ARG A 189 -4.11 -10.05 12.06
CA ARG A 189 -5.05 -11.17 12.02
C ARG A 189 -6.23 -10.78 11.15
N TYR A 190 -6.66 -11.69 10.28
CA TYR A 190 -7.86 -11.44 9.47
C TYR A 190 -9.10 -11.40 10.37
N ASP A 191 -9.91 -10.35 10.24
CA ASP A 191 -11.10 -10.11 11.09
C ASP A 191 -12.39 -10.74 10.53
N GLY A 192 -12.30 -11.42 9.39
CA GLY A 192 -13.42 -11.97 8.63
C GLY A 192 -13.73 -11.17 7.36
N GLN A 193 -13.30 -9.91 7.28
CA GLN A 193 -13.48 -9.03 6.12
C GLN A 193 -12.16 -8.48 5.59
N ARG A 194 -11.22 -8.11 6.46
CA ARG A 194 -9.93 -7.52 6.09
C ARG A 194 -8.86 -7.76 7.15
N TYR A 195 -7.64 -7.34 6.86
CA TYR A 195 -6.57 -7.19 7.84
C TYR A 195 -6.64 -5.77 8.40
N PRO A 196 -6.96 -5.59 9.69
CA PRO A 196 -7.08 -4.27 10.29
C PRO A 196 -5.70 -3.63 10.42
N VAL A 197 -5.49 -2.54 9.68
CA VAL A 197 -4.27 -1.75 9.69
C VAL A 197 -4.61 -0.32 9.27
N GLU A 198 -3.85 0.65 9.75
CA GLU A 198 -3.95 2.04 9.32
C GLU A 198 -3.25 2.20 7.97
N GLU A 199 -3.87 2.94 7.05
CA GLU A 199 -3.26 3.23 5.75
C GLU A 199 -1.91 3.96 5.92
N VAL A 200 -1.89 4.94 6.82
CA VAL A 200 -0.68 5.59 7.33
C VAL A 200 -0.29 4.90 8.65
N SER A 201 0.33 3.73 8.53
CA SER A 201 0.71 2.90 9.69
C SER A 201 1.67 3.59 10.65
N THR A 202 1.31 3.63 11.93
CA THR A 202 2.11 4.28 13.00
C THR A 202 2.76 3.31 13.99
N PHE A 203 2.56 1.98 13.85
CA PHE A 203 3.07 0.97 14.80
C PHE A 203 4.61 0.98 14.98
N TRP A 204 5.32 1.57 14.02
CA TRP A 204 6.78 1.65 14.04
C TRP A 204 7.29 2.89 14.78
N TRP A 205 6.45 3.88 15.08
CA TRP A 205 6.84 5.08 15.83
C TRP A 205 7.36 4.72 17.22
N ARG A 206 8.34 5.48 17.73
CA ARG A 206 8.99 5.21 19.02
C ARG A 206 8.00 5.11 20.18
N ASP A 207 7.04 6.03 20.23
CA ASP A 207 6.07 6.11 21.34
C ASP A 207 5.00 5.01 21.29
N ASN A 208 4.84 4.37 20.13
CA ASN A 208 3.89 3.27 19.93
C ASN A 208 4.53 1.89 20.15
N GLN A 209 5.82 1.85 20.50
CA GLN A 209 6.51 0.58 20.77
C GLN A 209 6.30 0.18 22.22
N PRO A 210 6.05 -1.12 22.49
CA PRO A 210 6.05 -1.61 23.86
C PRO A 210 7.41 -1.29 24.51
N ALA A 211 7.37 -0.82 25.76
CA ALA A 211 8.58 -0.50 26.51
C ALA A 211 9.52 -1.73 26.55
N PRO A 212 10.86 -1.52 26.54
CA PRO A 212 11.80 -2.62 26.68
C PRO A 212 11.53 -3.38 28.00
N GLY A 213 10.89 -4.55 27.90
CA GLY A 213 10.45 -5.37 29.03
C GLY A 213 9.09 -6.03 28.85
N ASP A 214 8.22 -5.51 27.97
CA ASP A 214 6.83 -5.94 27.82
C ASP A 214 6.61 -7.02 26.74
N THR A 215 7.66 -7.79 26.40
CA THR A 215 7.47 -8.92 25.48
C THR A 215 6.67 -10.01 26.21
N PRO A 216 5.47 -10.40 25.74
CA PRO A 216 4.76 -11.51 26.33
C PRO A 216 5.63 -12.75 26.18
N VAL A 217 5.93 -13.40 27.30
CA VAL A 217 6.51 -14.74 27.31
C VAL A 217 5.51 -15.67 26.62
N ARG A 218 5.90 -16.13 25.43
CA ARG A 218 5.32 -17.19 24.57
C ARG A 218 3.88 -17.62 24.80
#